data_AF-A0A523GVL0-F1
#
_entry.id   AF-A0A523GVL0-F1
#
_cell.length_a   1.000
_cell.length_b   1.000
_cell.length_c   1.000
_cell.angle_alpha   90.00
_cell.angle_beta   90.00
_cell.angle_gamma   90.00
#
_symmetry.space_group_name_H-M   'P 1'
#
loop_
_entity.id
_entity.type
_entity.pdbx_description
1 polymer ?
#
loop_
_entity_poly.entity_id
_entity_poly.type
_entity_poly.pdbx_seq_one_letter_code
_entity_poly.pdbx_strand_id
1 'polypeptide(L)'
;MKRILQILLKFMGRPTCEEVNRFLAEYVEGTLPDDVRVKFDRHLSHCKCCGPFLDDYRSTIKFANSSQDIAIPEKLADSTIEFLRSHLKDA
;
A
#
# COMPACT_ATOMS: atom_id res chain seq x y z
N MET A 1 12.08 -5.36 23.54
CA MET A 1 12.51 -6.64 22.91
C MET A 1 12.07 -6.77 21.45
N LYS A 2 10.77 -6.70 21.12
CA LYS A 2 10.28 -6.78 19.72
C LYS A 2 10.93 -5.79 18.75
N ARG A 3 11.18 -4.55 19.17
CA ARG A 3 11.87 -3.52 18.38
C ARG A 3 13.32 -3.87 18.02
N ILE A 4 14.08 -4.45 18.95
CA ILE A 4 15.47 -4.86 18.70
C ILE A 4 15.51 -6.06 17.75
N LEU A 5 14.59 -7.01 17.92
CA LEU A 5 14.44 -8.17 17.04
C LEU A 5 14.02 -7.77 15.61
N GLN A 6 13.10 -6.81 15.47
CA GLN A 6 12.71 -6.25 14.16
C GLN A 6 13.86 -5.56 13.45
N ILE A 7 14.71 -4.83 14.19
CA ILE A 7 15.89 -4.17 13.61
C ILE A 7 16.88 -5.24 13.11
N LEU A 8 17.19 -6.25 13.92
CA LEU A 8 18.11 -7.34 13.52
C LEU A 8 17.59 -8.16 12.33
N LEU A 9 16.29 -8.41 12.24
CA LEU A 9 15.66 -9.08 11.10
C LEU A 9 15.65 -8.20 9.84
N LYS A 10 15.46 -6.88 9.96
CA LYS A 10 15.65 -5.93 8.83
C LYS A 10 17.07 -5.91 8.27
N PHE A 11 18.06 -6.24 9.11
CA PHE A 11 19.47 -6.29 8.72
C PHE A 11 19.91 -7.65 8.12
N MET A 12 19.15 -8.73 8.29
CA MET A 12 19.50 -10.08 7.78
C MET A 12 18.39 -10.81 7.01
N GLY A 13 17.23 -10.19 6.76
CA GLY A 13 16.06 -10.81 6.13
C GLY A 13 15.68 -10.17 4.81
N ARG A 14 15.20 -10.99 3.86
CA ARG A 14 14.41 -10.48 2.73
C ARG A 14 13.15 -9.82 3.28
N PRO A 15 12.70 -8.68 2.73
CA PRO A 15 11.48 -8.03 3.19
C PRO A 15 10.29 -8.99 3.03
N THR A 16 9.31 -8.90 3.92
CA THR A 16 8.07 -9.65 3.77
C THR A 16 7.26 -9.10 2.58
N CYS A 17 6.33 -9.89 2.05
CA CYS A 17 5.43 -9.42 1.00
C CYS A 17 4.63 -8.18 1.43
N GLU A 18 4.23 -8.10 2.70
CA GLU A 18 3.53 -6.94 3.25
C GLU A 18 4.41 -5.69 3.24
N GLU A 19 5.67 -5.82 3.66
CA GLU A 19 6.62 -4.71 3.67
C GLU A 19 6.90 -4.18 2.26
N VAL A 20 7.07 -5.09 1.28
CA VAL A 20 7.26 -4.71 -0.12
C VAL A 20 6.01 -4.02 -0.67
N ASN A 21 4.81 -4.58 -0.44
CA ASN A 21 3.58 -3.98 -0.95
C ASN A 21 3.30 -2.61 -0.35
N ARG A 22 3.53 -2.42 0.96
CA ARG A 22 3.41 -1.11 1.61
C ARG A 22 4.37 -0.10 0.99
N PHE A 23 5.64 -0.49 0.80
CA PHE A 23 6.63 0.39 0.19
C PHE A 23 6.25 0.81 -1.24
N LEU A 24 5.75 -0.12 -2.06
CA LEU A 24 5.32 0.17 -3.42
C LEU A 24 4.08 1.06 -3.46
N ALA A 25 3.11 0.82 -2.56
CA ALA A 25 1.93 1.67 -2.40
C ALA A 25 2.34 3.11 -2.05
N GLU A 26 3.17 3.29 -1.02
CA GLU A 26 3.69 4.61 -0.62
C GLU A 26 4.46 5.30 -1.76
N TYR A 27 5.20 4.53 -2.56
CA TYR A 27 5.92 5.08 -3.72
C TYR A 27 4.97 5.60 -4.79
N VAL A 28 3.95 4.82 -5.19
CA VAL A 28 2.99 5.23 -6.22
C VAL A 28 2.06 6.35 -5.76
N GLU A 29 1.72 6.38 -4.47
CA GLU A 29 0.94 7.45 -3.85
C GLU A 29 1.75 8.73 -3.60
N GLY A 30 3.09 8.65 -3.67
CA GLY A 30 3.97 9.80 -3.44
C GLY A 30 4.15 10.17 -1.97
N THR A 31 3.93 9.23 -1.07
CA THR A 31 3.98 9.43 0.39
C THR A 31 5.28 8.94 1.03
N LEU A 32 6.19 8.34 0.24
CA LEU A 32 7.54 8.00 0.70
C LEU A 32 8.34 9.24 1.11
N PRO A 33 9.21 9.15 2.13
CA PRO A 33 10.19 10.19 2.42
C PRO A 33 11.06 10.49 1.19
N ASP A 34 11.35 11.77 0.95
CA ASP A 34 12.07 12.24 -0.25
C ASP A 34 13.41 11.52 -0.46
N ASP A 35 14.18 11.31 0.60
CA ASP A 35 15.48 10.64 0.53
C ASP A 35 15.35 9.17 0.11
N VAL A 36 14.24 8.51 0.49
CA VAL A 36 13.92 7.13 0.14
C VAL A 36 13.42 7.06 -1.31
N ARG A 37 12.54 8.00 -1.70
CA ARG A 37 12.04 8.11 -3.06
C ARG A 37 13.17 8.28 -4.08
N VAL A 38 14.11 9.20 -3.84
CA VAL A 38 15.27 9.42 -4.71
C VAL A 38 16.14 8.16 -4.85
N LYS A 39 16.34 7.42 -3.75
CA LYS A 39 17.10 6.15 -3.78
C LYS A 39 16.38 5.09 -4.63
N PHE A 40 15.05 5.03 -4.55
CA PHE A 40 14.26 4.07 -5.31
C PHE A 40 14.14 4.47 -6.79
N ASP A 41 13.98 5.76 -7.11
CA ASP A 41 14.05 6.26 -8.49
C ASP A 41 15.37 5.87 -9.16
N ARG A 42 16.48 6.03 -8.43
CA ARG A 42 17.79 5.54 -8.90
C ARG A 42 17.82 4.02 -9.05
N HIS A 43 17.16 3.24 -8.19
CA HIS A 43 17.07 1.79 -8.39
C HIS A 43 16.33 1.44 -9.68
N LEU A 44 15.19 2.09 -9.94
CA LEU A 44 14.38 1.88 -11.14
C LEU A 44 15.14 2.25 -12.42
N SER A 45 16.02 3.25 -12.38
CA SER A 45 16.83 3.62 -13.55
C SER A 45 17.93 2.61 -13.91
N HIS A 46 18.26 1.67 -13.02
CA HIS A 46 19.33 0.69 -13.23
C HIS A 46 18.85 -0.77 -13.19
N CYS A 47 17.76 -1.12 -12.49
CA CYS A 47 17.24 -2.50 -12.55
C CYS A 47 16.34 -2.71 -13.75
N LYS A 48 16.76 -3.63 -14.63
CA LYS A 48 15.94 -4.15 -15.72
C LYS A 48 14.67 -4.90 -15.26
N CYS A 49 14.61 -5.23 -13.98
CA CYS A 49 13.56 -6.02 -13.37
C CYS A 49 12.40 -5.18 -12.80
N CYS A 50 12.73 -4.13 -12.04
CA CYS A 50 11.76 -3.43 -11.22
C CYS A 50 10.95 -2.38 -11.98
N GLY A 51 11.49 -1.81 -13.05
CA GLY A 51 10.73 -0.93 -13.95
C GLY A 51 9.49 -1.64 -14.53
N PRO A 52 9.67 -2.75 -15.28
CA PRO A 52 8.54 -3.50 -15.83
C PRO A 52 7.56 -4.01 -14.77
N PHE A 53 8.06 -4.50 -13.63
CA PHE A 53 7.20 -4.91 -12.52
C PHE A 53 6.35 -3.75 -11.97
N LEU A 54 6.92 -2.55 -11.85
CA LEU A 54 6.19 -1.38 -11.40
C LEU A 54 5.13 -0.93 -12.42
N ASP A 55 5.39 -1.10 -13.71
CA ASP A 55 4.41 -0.84 -14.77
C ASP A 55 3.20 -1.80 -14.66
N ASP A 56 3.44 -3.08 -14.41
CA ASP A 56 2.40 -4.08 -14.14
C ASP A 56 1.60 -3.75 -12.86
N TYR A 57 2.31 -3.34 -11.80
CA TYR A 57 1.70 -2.92 -10.54
C TYR A 57 0.76 -1.72 -10.74
N ARG A 58 1.20 -0.68 -11.47
CA ARG A 58 0.37 0.49 -11.82
C ARG A 58 -0.82 0.11 -12.69
N SER A 59 -0.63 -0.84 -13.62
CA SER A 59 -1.70 -1.34 -14.47
C SER A 59 -2.77 -2.07 -13.66
N THR A 60 -2.37 -2.82 -12.63
CA THR A 60 -3.29 -3.50 -11.70
C THR A 60 -4.13 -2.49 -10.93
N ILE A 61 -3.51 -1.42 -10.41
CA ILE A 61 -4.24 -0.32 -9.72
C ILE A 61 -5.24 0.33 -10.68
N LYS A 62 -4.81 0.67 -11.89
CA LYS A 62 -5.68 1.28 -12.90
C LYS A 62 -6.86 0.37 -13.23
N PHE A 63 -6.61 -0.93 -13.42
CA PHE A 63 -7.65 -1.91 -13.69
C PHE A 63 -8.66 -2.00 -12.55
N ALA A 64 -8.16 -2.13 -11.31
CA ALA A 64 -9.01 -2.16 -10.11
C ALA A 64 -9.89 -0.91 -10.02
N ASN A 65 -9.32 0.28 -10.23
CA ASN A 65 -10.04 1.55 -10.19
C ASN A 65 -11.00 1.76 -11.38
N SER A 66 -10.76 1.07 -12.51
CA SER A 66 -11.65 1.11 -13.68
C SER A 66 -12.77 0.07 -13.63
N SER A 67 -12.76 -0.79 -12.61
CA SER A 67 -13.85 -1.74 -12.39
C SER A 67 -15.15 -0.96 -12.22
N GLN A 68 -16.21 -1.44 -12.86
CA GLN A 68 -17.47 -0.73 -12.97
C GLN A 68 -17.96 -0.24 -11.61
N ASP A 69 -18.24 1.06 -11.49
CA ASP A 69 -18.83 1.63 -10.29
C ASP A 69 -20.15 0.90 -10.02
N ILE A 70 -20.14 0.06 -8.98
CA ILE A 70 -21.36 -0.56 -8.49
C ILE A 70 -22.13 0.56 -7.81
N ALA A 71 -23.34 0.84 -8.33
CA ALA A 71 -24.24 1.78 -7.68
C ALA A 71 -24.44 1.35 -6.22
N ILE A 72 -23.87 2.12 -5.30
CA ILE A 72 -24.00 1.87 -3.87
C ILE A 72 -25.48 2.08 -3.53
N PRO A 73 -26.18 1.09 -2.95
CA PRO A 73 -27.57 1.28 -2.55
C PRO A 73 -27.69 2.45 -1.58
N GLU A 74 -28.63 3.36 -1.81
CA GLU A 74 -28.80 4.60 -1.02
C GLU A 74 -28.84 4.34 0.49
N LYS A 75 -29.52 3.26 0.92
CA LYS A 75 -29.64 2.87 2.33
C LYS A 75 -28.37 2.25 2.94
N LEU A 76 -27.38 1.86 2.12
CA LEU A 76 -26.20 1.17 2.63
C LEU A 76 -25.32 2.11 3.45
N ALA A 77 -25.16 3.36 3.03
CA ALA A 77 -24.40 4.36 3.77
C ALA A 77 -25.03 4.62 5.15
N ASP A 78 -26.34 4.86 5.20
CA ASP A 78 -27.07 5.12 6.45
C ASP A 78 -26.99 3.93 7.40
N SER A 79 -27.28 2.72 6.91
CA SER A 79 -27.22 1.50 7.73
C SER A 79 -25.82 1.21 8.28
N THR A 80 -24.78 1.49 7.49
CA THR A 80 -23.39 1.30 7.88
C THR A 80 -22.99 2.30 8.95
N ILE A 81 -23.36 3.58 8.79
CA ILE A 81 -23.10 4.63 9.77
C ILE A 81 -23.84 4.34 11.09
N GLU A 82 -25.09 3.91 11.03
CA GLU A 82 -25.88 3.53 12.22
C GLU A 82 -25.27 2.33 12.94
N PHE A 83 -24.85 1.30 12.19
CA PHE A 83 -24.12 0.17 12.73
C PHE A 83 -22.82 0.60 13.44
N LEU A 84 -21.98 1.41 12.78
CA LEU A 84 -20.73 1.88 13.36
C LEU A 84 -20.97 2.73 14.61
N ARG A 85 -21.95 3.64 14.61
CA ARG A 85 -22.30 4.47 15.79
C ARG A 85 -22.80 3.65 16.97
N SER A 86 -23.46 2.52 16.73
CA SER A 86 -23.95 1.65 17.79
C SER A 86 -22.86 0.74 18.37
N HIS A 87 -21.77 0.46 17.62
CA HIS A 87 -20.74 -0.50 18.01
C HIS A 87 -19.36 0.12 18.32
N LEU A 88 -19.09 1.37 17.91
CA LEU A 88 -17.83 2.07 18.20
C LEU A 88 -17.85 2.83 19.55
N LYS A 89 -18.89 2.66 20.38
CA LYS A 89 -19.00 3.40 21.66
C LYS A 89 -17.94 3.03 22.70
N ASP A 90 -17.17 1.97 22.48
CA ASP A 90 -16.19 1.45 23.45
C ASP A 90 -14.78 1.16 22.86
N ALA A 91 -14.37 1.84 21.78
CA ALA A 91 -13.03 1.69 21.17
C ALA A 91 -12.06 2.84 21.51
#